data_AF-A0A640P4H9-F1
#
_entry.id   AF-A0A640P4H9-F1
#
_cell.length_a   1.000
_cell.length_b   1.000
_cell.length_c   1.000
_cell.angle_alpha   90.00
_cell.angle_beta   90.00
_cell.angle_gamma   90.00
#
_symmetry.space_group_name_H-M   'P 1'
#
loop_
_entity.id
_entity.type
_entity.pdbx_description
1 polymer ?
#
loop_
_entity_poly.entity_id
_entity_poly.type
_entity_poly.pdbx_seq_one_letter_code
_entity_poly.pdbx_strand_id
1 'polypeptide(L)'
;MKWLAIALAVLAAFVVALIVGPMLLGDKGYVLISLGNTAIEMTVISFCILVIGAVIAWYVLSRLVLWALSLITGSHKWFGTLGERKRKRAFYDGLHAMAVGDFDTAQKSLSKTTNGDFEGVNYLASAQIALTNEDLSKARYFLVQATDFPKAKVAATVMQARIDMAEEKYDAALEKLNELDEQERENTQVVRLKAHILAKLGKWQVLQENLSSWRKALPKADYTTWSQRIAKGKFAEIASKQGAVELKSYWETLPRKLRHDDAYRAAYIQQLLDQGMHADAQKLLVEWQKRGPNSALFPLFTQLNIPDASPSLRLLESWIKQDEENVSLYSTLGQVAFNSGDDVLAEKALLKATKMKSRKEDLLLLSAISERKHDTATALQLYKEGQQLAS
;
A
#
# COMPACT_ATOMS: atom_id res chain seq x y z
N MET A 1 1.74 10.43 -54.32
CA MET A 1 1.53 11.26 -55.53
C MET A 1 2.60 11.01 -56.61
N LYS A 2 3.90 11.05 -56.31
CA LYS A 2 4.99 10.85 -57.30
C LYS A 2 4.95 9.49 -58.04
N TRP A 3 4.66 8.40 -57.34
CA TRP A 3 4.57 7.05 -57.92
C TRP A 3 3.37 6.86 -58.86
N LEU A 4 2.27 7.56 -58.58
CA LEU A 4 1.08 7.56 -59.44
C LEU A 4 1.35 8.30 -60.75
N ALA A 5 2.05 9.44 -60.70
CA ALA A 5 2.45 10.18 -61.89
C ALA A 5 3.43 9.38 -62.76
N ILE A 6 4.39 8.68 -62.16
CA ILE A 6 5.33 7.81 -62.88
C ILE A 6 4.59 6.63 -63.52
N ALA A 7 3.69 5.98 -62.80
CA ALA A 7 2.89 4.88 -63.35
C ALA A 7 2.02 5.33 -64.53
N LEU A 8 1.43 6.54 -64.45
CA LEU A 8 0.61 7.10 -65.53
C LEU A 8 1.44 7.50 -66.75
N ALA A 9 2.64 8.04 -66.54
CA ALA A 9 3.56 8.38 -67.63
C ALA A 9 4.08 7.13 -68.36
N VAL A 10 4.41 6.07 -67.61
CA VAL A 10 4.83 4.78 -68.19
C VAL A 10 3.68 4.12 -68.95
N LEU A 11 2.46 4.15 -68.39
CA LEU A 11 1.26 3.65 -69.07
C LEU A 11 0.99 4.41 -70.38
N ALA A 12 1.09 5.74 -70.36
CA ALA A 12 0.91 6.58 -71.54
C ALA A 12 1.96 6.30 -72.62
N ALA A 13 3.23 6.16 -72.24
CA ALA A 13 4.31 5.80 -73.16
C ALA A 13 4.09 4.40 -73.77
N PHE A 14 3.59 3.45 -72.98
CA PHE A 14 3.26 2.10 -73.45
C PHE A 14 2.11 2.11 -74.45
N VAL A 15 1.05 2.89 -74.19
CA VAL A 15 -0.07 3.06 -75.12
C VAL A 15 0.38 3.70 -76.43
N VAL A 16 1.25 4.72 -76.37
CA VAL A 16 1.82 5.35 -77.57
C VAL A 16 2.66 4.36 -78.38
N ALA A 17 3.51 3.57 -77.73
CA ALA A 17 4.32 2.55 -78.39
C ALA A 17 3.45 1.46 -79.06
N LEU A 18 2.34 1.08 -78.42
CA LEU A 18 1.41 0.06 -78.91
C LEU A 18 0.55 0.58 -80.09
N ILE A 19 0.33 1.88 -80.20
CA ILE A 19 -0.34 2.52 -81.34
C ILE A 19 0.63 2.71 -82.52
N VAL A 20 1.84 3.24 -82.24
CA VAL A 20 2.80 3.62 -83.29
C VAL A 20 3.57 2.42 -83.86
N GLY A 21 3.91 1.43 -83.03
CA GLY A 21 4.68 0.25 -83.44
C GLY A 21 4.05 -0.55 -84.59
N PRO A 22 2.75 -0.90 -84.52
CA PRO A 22 2.09 -1.63 -85.61
C PRO A 22 1.86 -0.79 -86.88
N MET A 23 1.76 0.53 -86.75
CA MET A 23 1.64 1.45 -87.90
C MET A 23 2.89 1.40 -88.80
N LEU A 24 4.04 1.03 -88.24
CA LEU A 24 5.32 0.87 -88.95
C LEU A 24 5.50 -0.53 -89.56
N LEU A 25 4.76 -1.55 -89.11
CA LEU A 25 4.99 -2.97 -89.46
C LEU A 25 4.04 -3.52 -90.54
N GLY A 26 3.10 -2.72 -91.05
CA GLY A 26 2.30 -3.05 -92.25
C GLY A 26 1.21 -4.12 -92.08
N ASP A 27 1.28 -5.00 -91.08
CA ASP A 27 0.29 -6.06 -90.86
C ASP A 27 -0.79 -5.64 -89.84
N LYS A 28 -1.99 -5.38 -90.36
CA LYS A 28 -3.18 -5.10 -89.55
C LYS A 28 -3.86 -6.41 -89.16
N GLY A 29 -3.42 -7.03 -88.08
CA GLY A 29 -4.20 -8.11 -87.45
C GLY A 29 -5.62 -7.62 -87.14
N TYR A 30 -6.63 -8.45 -87.40
CA TYR A 30 -8.03 -8.15 -87.10
C TYR A 30 -8.57 -9.07 -85.99
N VAL A 31 -9.50 -8.55 -85.21
CA VAL A 31 -10.25 -9.27 -84.18
C VAL A 31 -11.72 -9.22 -84.59
N LEU A 32 -12.31 -10.40 -84.81
CA LEU A 32 -13.72 -10.54 -85.11
C LEU A 32 -14.43 -11.12 -83.89
N ILE A 33 -15.36 -10.35 -83.33
CA ILE A 33 -16.21 -10.79 -82.22
C ILE A 33 -17.58 -11.09 -82.80
N SER A 34 -17.96 -12.37 -82.83
CA SER A 34 -19.28 -12.81 -83.30
C SER A 34 -20.19 -13.12 -82.11
N LEU A 35 -21.31 -12.38 -82.02
CA LEU A 35 -22.40 -12.61 -81.07
C LEU A 35 -23.69 -12.84 -81.88
N GLY A 36 -24.12 -14.09 -82.03
CA GLY A 36 -25.34 -14.44 -82.76
C GLY A 36 -25.30 -13.96 -84.22
N ASN A 37 -26.24 -13.09 -84.60
CA ASN A 37 -26.31 -12.49 -85.96
C ASN A 37 -25.47 -11.23 -86.15
N THR A 38 -24.72 -10.80 -85.12
CA THR A 38 -23.88 -9.59 -85.18
C THR A 38 -22.40 -9.95 -85.10
N ALA A 39 -21.65 -9.60 -86.14
CA ALA A 39 -20.20 -9.66 -86.14
C ALA A 39 -19.64 -8.23 -86.11
N ILE A 40 -18.83 -7.94 -85.10
CA ILE A 40 -18.09 -6.68 -85.01
C ILE A 40 -16.64 -6.99 -85.40
N GLU A 41 -16.22 -6.43 -86.52
CA GLU A 41 -14.84 -6.51 -86.98
C GLU A 41 -14.09 -5.26 -86.54
N MET A 42 -12.98 -5.45 -85.82
CA MET A 42 -12.12 -4.37 -85.39
C MET A 42 -10.65 -4.74 -85.53
N THR A 43 -9.78 -3.74 -85.65
CA THR A 43 -8.34 -3.99 -85.65
C THR A 43 -7.86 -4.45 -84.27
N VAL A 44 -6.78 -5.23 -84.21
CA VAL A 44 -6.14 -5.63 -82.94
C VAL A 44 -5.81 -4.41 -82.07
N ILE A 45 -5.44 -3.28 -82.68
CA ILE A 45 -5.15 -2.03 -81.96
C ILE A 45 -6.42 -1.47 -81.31
N SER A 46 -7.53 -1.41 -82.06
CA SER A 46 -8.83 -0.98 -81.53
C SER A 46 -9.29 -1.85 -80.37
N PHE A 47 -9.08 -3.16 -80.47
CA PHE A 47 -9.38 -4.11 -79.40
C PHE A 47 -8.51 -3.86 -78.15
N CYS A 48 -7.20 -3.67 -78.31
CA CYS A 48 -6.29 -3.36 -77.21
C CYS A 48 -6.67 -2.04 -76.50
N ILE A 49 -7.02 -0.99 -77.24
CA ILE A 49 -7.49 0.29 -76.66
C ILE A 49 -8.78 0.08 -75.87
N LEU A 50 -9.73 -0.70 -76.41
CA LEU A 50 -10.99 -1.01 -75.74
C LEU A 50 -10.75 -1.77 -74.43
N VAL A 51 -9.88 -2.77 -74.43
CA VAL A 51 -9.54 -3.55 -73.23
C VAL A 51 -8.87 -2.67 -72.17
N ILE A 52 -7.89 -1.83 -72.57
CA ILE A 52 -7.23 -0.90 -71.63
C ILE A 52 -8.25 0.10 -71.06
N GLY A 53 -9.12 0.65 -71.90
CA GLY A 53 -10.20 1.54 -71.48
C GLY A 53 -11.16 0.87 -70.49
N ALA A 54 -11.54 -0.38 -70.74
CA ALA A 54 -12.40 -1.17 -69.86
C ALA A 54 -11.75 -1.43 -68.49
N VAL A 55 -10.45 -1.74 -68.45
CA VAL A 55 -9.71 -1.94 -67.18
C VAL A 55 -9.62 -0.65 -66.37
N ILE A 56 -9.36 0.49 -67.03
CA ILE A 56 -9.34 1.80 -66.36
C ILE A 56 -10.73 2.15 -65.83
N ALA A 57 -11.77 1.97 -66.64
CA ALA A 57 -13.16 2.23 -66.24
C ALA A 57 -13.55 1.36 -65.04
N TRP A 58 -13.22 0.06 -65.07
CA TRP A 58 -13.43 -0.86 -63.94
C TRP A 58 -12.70 -0.41 -62.67
N TYR A 59 -11.44 0.01 -62.79
CA TYR A 59 -10.65 0.51 -61.66
C TYR A 59 -11.27 1.78 -61.05
N VAL A 60 -11.67 2.74 -61.88
CA VAL A 60 -12.32 3.99 -61.43
C VAL A 60 -13.66 3.68 -60.78
N LEU A 61 -14.48 2.82 -61.40
CA LEU A 61 -15.80 2.46 -60.89
C LEU A 61 -15.70 1.71 -59.55
N SER A 62 -14.78 0.75 -59.42
CA SER A 62 -14.54 0.05 -58.16
C SER A 62 -14.07 0.99 -57.04
N ARG A 63 -13.21 1.97 -57.34
CA ARG A 63 -12.81 3.01 -56.40
C ARG A 63 -13.96 3.91 -55.98
N LEU A 64 -14.82 4.31 -56.93
CA LEU A 64 -16.02 5.10 -56.64
C LEU A 64 -17.03 4.34 -55.78
N VAL A 65 -17.24 3.04 -56.05
CA VAL A 65 -18.09 2.18 -55.23
C VAL A 65 -17.54 2.03 -53.82
N LEU A 66 -16.23 1.78 -53.67
CA LEU A 66 -15.59 1.71 -52.34
C LEU A 66 -15.66 3.04 -51.59
N TRP A 67 -15.51 4.18 -52.29
CA TRP A 67 -15.65 5.51 -51.70
C TRP A 67 -17.08 5.78 -51.25
N ALA A 68 -18.08 5.50 -52.09
CA ALA A 68 -19.50 5.63 -51.76
C ALA A 68 -19.89 4.72 -50.58
N LEU A 69 -19.41 3.46 -50.58
CA LEU A 69 -19.58 2.55 -49.44
C LEU A 69 -18.88 3.08 -48.19
N SER A 70 -17.71 3.73 -48.29
CA SER A 70 -17.03 4.34 -47.13
C SER A 70 -17.78 5.52 -46.52
N LEU A 71 -18.54 6.27 -47.33
CA LEU A 71 -19.41 7.36 -46.84
C LEU A 71 -20.63 6.80 -46.09
N ILE A 72 -21.17 5.66 -46.54
CA ILE A 72 -22.31 4.98 -45.91
C ILE A 72 -21.89 4.18 -44.68
N THR A 73 -20.73 3.50 -44.73
CA THR A 73 -20.22 2.63 -43.65
C THR A 73 -19.28 3.34 -42.66
N GLY A 74 -18.82 4.55 -42.98
CA GLY A 74 -18.00 5.41 -42.09
C GLY A 74 -18.68 5.78 -40.77
N SER A 75 -19.99 5.52 -40.66
CA SER A 75 -20.80 5.69 -39.46
C SER A 75 -20.32 4.80 -38.28
N HIS A 76 -19.86 3.57 -38.50
CA HIS A 76 -19.51 2.69 -37.37
C HIS A 76 -18.26 3.15 -36.58
N LYS A 77 -17.26 3.77 -37.21
CA LYS A 77 -16.10 4.34 -36.50
C LYS A 77 -16.41 5.69 -35.85
N TRP A 78 -17.29 6.50 -36.44
CA TRP A 78 -17.68 7.80 -35.88
C TRP A 78 -18.62 7.67 -34.67
N PHE A 79 -19.58 6.74 -34.70
CA PHE A 79 -20.45 6.47 -33.55
C PHE A 79 -19.71 5.84 -32.36
N GLY A 80 -18.72 4.96 -32.61
CA GLY A 80 -17.88 4.40 -31.54
C GLY A 80 -17.04 5.46 -30.82
N THR A 81 -16.41 6.38 -31.56
CA THR A 81 -15.55 7.43 -31.01
C THR A 81 -16.32 8.52 -30.25
N LEU A 82 -17.56 8.84 -30.65
CA LEU A 82 -18.43 9.75 -29.89
C LEU A 82 -18.87 9.14 -28.55
N GLY A 83 -19.23 7.85 -28.54
CA GLY A 83 -19.58 7.12 -27.33
C GLY A 83 -18.44 7.05 -26.32
N GLU A 84 -17.22 6.76 -26.78
CA GLU A 84 -16.02 6.76 -25.94
C GLU A 84 -15.71 8.13 -25.34
N ARG A 85 -15.76 9.20 -26.14
CA ARG A 85 -15.54 10.57 -25.64
C ARG A 85 -16.55 10.95 -24.56
N LYS A 86 -17.82 10.59 -24.75
CA LYS A 86 -18.89 10.83 -23.77
C LYS A 86 -18.65 10.06 -22.47
N ARG A 87 -18.25 8.78 -22.55
CA ARG A 87 -17.90 7.97 -21.37
C ARG A 87 -16.68 8.53 -20.63
N LYS A 88 -15.63 8.93 -21.36
CA LYS A 88 -14.43 9.55 -20.76
C LYS A 88 -14.77 10.86 -20.06
N ARG A 89 -15.60 11.70 -20.67
CA ARG A 89 -16.08 12.92 -20.02
C ARG A 89 -16.87 12.61 -18.74
N ALA A 90 -17.81 11.67 -18.80
CA ALA A 90 -18.58 11.24 -17.63
C ALA A 90 -17.69 10.66 -16.50
N PHE A 91 -16.60 9.97 -16.85
CA PHE A 91 -15.61 9.51 -15.89
C PHE A 91 -14.91 10.67 -15.18
N TYR A 92 -14.38 11.65 -15.93
CA TYR A 92 -13.74 12.83 -15.32
C TYR A 92 -14.72 13.69 -14.52
N ASP A 93 -15.92 13.94 -15.04
CA ASP A 93 -16.99 14.66 -14.34
C ASP A 93 -17.33 13.96 -13.02
N GLY A 94 -17.40 12.62 -13.04
CA GLY A 94 -17.61 11.80 -11.85
C GLY A 94 -16.50 11.93 -10.81
N LEU A 95 -15.24 11.89 -11.24
CA LEU A 95 -14.09 12.08 -10.34
C LEU A 95 -14.01 13.52 -9.79
N HIS A 96 -14.37 14.53 -10.58
CA HIS A 96 -14.44 15.91 -10.11
C HIS A 96 -15.53 16.10 -9.06
N ALA A 97 -16.73 15.58 -9.31
CA ALA A 97 -17.83 15.62 -8.34
C ALA A 97 -17.45 14.88 -7.04
N MET A 98 -16.79 13.72 -7.15
CA MET A 98 -16.28 12.97 -6.00
C MET A 98 -15.26 13.78 -5.19
N ALA A 99 -14.38 14.54 -5.84
CA ALA A 99 -13.39 15.39 -5.17
C ALA A 99 -14.02 16.59 -4.44
N VAL A 100 -15.14 17.10 -4.95
CA VAL A 100 -15.92 18.18 -4.29
C VAL A 100 -16.81 17.64 -3.15
N GLY A 101 -17.07 16.33 -3.12
CA GLY A 101 -17.97 15.69 -2.15
C GLY A 101 -19.42 15.57 -2.63
N ASP A 102 -19.72 15.89 -3.89
CA ASP A 102 -21.03 15.65 -4.51
C ASP A 102 -21.12 14.20 -5.01
N PHE A 103 -21.39 13.29 -4.07
CA PHE A 103 -21.43 11.85 -4.32
C PHE A 103 -22.62 11.42 -5.21
N ASP A 104 -23.74 12.13 -5.17
CA ASP A 104 -24.91 11.85 -6.01
C ASP A 104 -24.61 12.12 -7.49
N THR A 105 -24.01 13.27 -7.79
CA THR A 105 -23.60 13.61 -9.16
C THR A 105 -22.46 12.71 -9.62
N ALA A 106 -21.51 12.39 -8.73
CA ALA A 106 -20.43 11.46 -9.02
C ALA A 106 -20.96 10.08 -9.42
N GLN A 107 -21.88 9.51 -8.65
CA GLN A 107 -22.47 8.21 -8.92
C GLN A 107 -23.26 8.20 -10.24
N LYS A 108 -24.07 9.23 -10.52
CA LYS A 108 -24.81 9.37 -11.79
C LYS A 108 -23.88 9.49 -13.01
N SER A 109 -22.70 10.04 -12.82
CA SER A 109 -21.71 10.22 -13.90
C SER A 109 -20.92 8.95 -14.13
N LEU A 110 -20.47 8.28 -13.06
CA LEU A 110 -19.77 7.00 -13.12
C LEU A 110 -20.67 5.83 -13.56
N SER A 111 -21.99 5.87 -13.30
CA SER A 111 -22.91 4.83 -13.82
C SER A 111 -22.98 4.79 -15.35
N LYS A 112 -22.52 5.85 -16.03
CA LYS A 112 -22.46 5.92 -17.50
C LYS A 112 -21.16 5.31 -18.05
N THR A 113 -20.26 4.82 -17.20
CA THR A 113 -18.92 4.34 -17.59
C THR A 113 -18.79 2.82 -17.58
N THR A 114 -19.84 2.07 -17.24
CA THR A 114 -19.86 0.59 -17.04
C THR A 114 -19.38 -0.23 -18.24
N ASN A 115 -19.41 0.34 -19.45
CA ASN A 115 -18.96 -0.30 -20.70
C ASN A 115 -17.78 0.44 -21.36
N GLY A 116 -17.03 1.24 -20.59
CA GLY A 116 -15.84 1.91 -21.09
C GLY A 116 -14.56 1.21 -20.64
N ASP A 117 -13.49 1.41 -21.40
CA ASP A 117 -12.15 0.94 -21.05
C ASP A 117 -11.50 1.91 -20.06
N PHE A 118 -11.68 1.63 -18.76
CA PHE A 118 -11.11 2.38 -17.65
C PHE A 118 -10.28 1.49 -16.71
N GLU A 119 -9.94 0.28 -17.16
CA GLU A 119 -9.10 -0.69 -16.43
C GLU A 119 -9.58 -0.95 -14.98
N GLY A 120 -10.89 -0.87 -14.74
CA GLY A 120 -11.53 -1.11 -13.44
C GLY A 120 -11.56 0.10 -12.49
N VAL A 121 -10.94 1.23 -12.82
CA VAL A 121 -10.88 2.43 -11.94
C VAL A 121 -12.27 3.01 -11.68
N ASN A 122 -13.17 2.97 -12.67
CA ASN A 122 -14.55 3.38 -12.51
C ASN A 122 -15.31 2.56 -11.45
N TYR A 123 -15.02 1.26 -11.37
CA TYR A 123 -15.61 0.38 -10.36
C TYR A 123 -15.05 0.67 -8.98
N LEU A 124 -13.73 0.90 -8.86
CA LEU A 124 -13.12 1.32 -7.59
C LEU A 124 -13.71 2.65 -7.09
N ALA A 125 -13.86 3.64 -7.97
CA ALA A 125 -14.47 4.92 -7.62
C ALA A 125 -15.95 4.77 -7.20
N SER A 126 -16.71 3.94 -7.92
CA SER A 126 -18.11 3.64 -7.58
C SER A 126 -18.22 2.91 -6.24
N ALA A 127 -17.30 1.99 -5.94
CA ALA A 127 -17.21 1.34 -4.64
C ALA A 127 -16.90 2.34 -3.52
N GLN A 128 -15.96 3.26 -3.75
CA GLN A 128 -15.60 4.28 -2.77
C GLN A 128 -16.79 5.20 -2.45
N ILE A 129 -17.58 5.60 -3.45
CA ILE A 129 -18.80 6.37 -3.25
C ILE A 129 -19.83 5.57 -2.43
N ALA A 130 -20.04 4.30 -2.77
CA ALA A 130 -20.94 3.44 -2.03
C ALA A 130 -20.52 3.26 -0.56
N LEU A 131 -19.20 3.18 -0.29
CA LEU A 131 -18.67 3.16 1.08
C LEU A 131 -18.96 4.45 1.84
N THR A 132 -18.80 5.61 1.20
CA THR A 132 -19.11 6.89 1.84
C THR A 132 -20.61 7.03 2.15
N ASN A 133 -21.46 6.42 1.34
CA ASN A 133 -22.91 6.35 1.56
C ASN A 133 -23.33 5.20 2.49
N GLU A 134 -22.38 4.53 3.15
CA GLU A 134 -22.60 3.39 4.05
C GLU A 134 -23.31 2.17 3.40
N ASP A 135 -23.35 2.11 2.06
CA ASP A 135 -23.95 1.02 1.30
C ASP A 135 -22.89 -0.05 0.99
N LEU A 136 -22.60 -0.88 2.01
CA LEU A 136 -21.58 -1.93 1.91
C LEU A 136 -21.91 -2.99 0.85
N SER A 137 -23.19 -3.27 0.62
CA SER A 137 -23.63 -4.24 -0.40
C SER A 137 -23.28 -3.75 -1.81
N LYS A 138 -23.59 -2.49 -2.14
CA LYS A 138 -23.19 -1.91 -3.43
C LYS A 138 -21.68 -1.75 -3.53
N ALA A 139 -21.00 -1.38 -2.45
CA ALA A 139 -19.55 -1.29 -2.45
C ALA A 139 -18.92 -2.65 -2.82
N ARG A 140 -19.33 -3.74 -2.15
CA ARG A 140 -18.85 -5.09 -2.45
C ARG A 140 -19.16 -5.51 -3.88
N TYR A 141 -20.36 -5.22 -4.39
CA TYR A 141 -20.71 -5.48 -5.79
C TYR A 141 -19.70 -4.85 -6.76
N PHE A 142 -19.42 -3.55 -6.62
CA PHE A 142 -18.47 -2.87 -7.49
C PHE A 142 -17.04 -3.37 -7.31
N LEU A 143 -16.63 -3.74 -6.10
CA LEU A 143 -15.30 -4.30 -5.85
C LEU A 143 -15.12 -5.67 -6.52
N VAL A 144 -16.16 -6.51 -6.55
CA VAL A 144 -16.14 -7.79 -7.30
C VAL A 144 -16.02 -7.54 -8.80
N GLN A 145 -16.70 -6.53 -9.34
CA GLN A 145 -16.50 -6.17 -10.76
C GLN A 145 -15.08 -5.64 -11.02
N ALA A 146 -14.49 -4.91 -10.07
CA ALA A 146 -13.13 -4.40 -10.21
C ALA A 146 -12.06 -5.52 -10.17
N THR A 147 -12.32 -6.66 -9.51
CA THR A 147 -11.36 -7.78 -9.46
C THR A 147 -11.12 -8.47 -10.80
N ASP A 148 -12.06 -8.33 -11.74
CA ASP A 148 -11.91 -8.87 -13.11
C ASP A 148 -10.85 -8.11 -13.92
N PHE A 149 -10.41 -6.94 -13.46
CA PHE A 149 -9.40 -6.12 -14.12
C PHE A 149 -8.04 -6.26 -13.44
N PRO A 150 -6.98 -6.74 -14.13
CA PRO A 150 -5.67 -6.99 -13.52
C PRO A 150 -5.07 -5.78 -12.78
N LYS A 151 -5.24 -4.56 -13.32
CA LYS A 151 -4.72 -3.32 -12.71
C LYS A 151 -5.51 -2.88 -11.48
N ALA A 152 -6.78 -3.27 -11.36
CA ALA A 152 -7.63 -2.91 -10.23
C ALA A 152 -7.74 -4.02 -9.17
N LYS A 153 -7.41 -5.27 -9.51
CA LYS A 153 -7.54 -6.47 -8.65
C LYS A 153 -6.95 -6.28 -7.25
N VAL A 154 -5.70 -5.82 -7.15
CA VAL A 154 -5.04 -5.59 -5.85
C VAL A 154 -5.76 -4.51 -5.03
N ALA A 155 -6.09 -3.38 -5.64
CA ALA A 155 -6.79 -2.29 -4.96
C ALA A 155 -8.19 -2.72 -4.49
N ALA A 156 -8.92 -3.45 -5.34
CA ALA A 156 -10.25 -3.97 -5.04
C ALA A 156 -10.19 -4.94 -3.85
N THR A 157 -9.26 -5.88 -3.88
CA THR A 157 -9.06 -6.88 -2.81
C THR A 157 -8.66 -6.22 -1.49
N VAL A 158 -7.77 -5.21 -1.52
CA VAL A 158 -7.39 -4.40 -0.35
C VAL A 158 -8.60 -3.67 0.24
N MET A 159 -9.46 -3.09 -0.60
CA MET A 159 -10.70 -2.44 -0.13
C MET A 159 -11.66 -3.45 0.49
N GLN A 160 -11.88 -4.61 -0.15
CA GLN A 160 -12.72 -5.68 0.41
C GLN A 160 -12.21 -6.14 1.78
N ALA A 161 -10.89 -6.38 1.91
CA ALA A 161 -10.27 -6.79 3.17
C ALA A 161 -10.44 -5.72 4.27
N ARG A 162 -10.39 -4.42 3.92
CA ARG A 162 -10.66 -3.33 4.87
C ARG A 162 -12.11 -3.33 5.36
N ILE A 163 -13.07 -3.57 4.47
CA ILE A 163 -14.48 -3.70 4.86
C ILE A 163 -14.65 -4.88 5.81
N ASP A 164 -14.07 -6.04 5.47
CA ASP A 164 -14.13 -7.23 6.33
C ASP A 164 -13.48 -7.00 7.70
N MET A 165 -12.35 -6.27 7.75
CA MET A 165 -11.73 -5.89 9.02
C MET A 165 -12.60 -4.95 9.87
N ALA A 166 -13.32 -4.02 9.24
CA ALA A 166 -14.25 -3.12 9.93
C ALA A 166 -15.47 -3.89 10.49
N GLU A 167 -15.89 -4.96 9.81
CA GLU A 167 -16.90 -5.90 10.28
C GLU A 167 -16.33 -7.00 11.21
N GLU A 168 -15.06 -6.88 11.64
CA GLU A 168 -14.34 -7.86 12.48
C GLU A 168 -14.21 -9.28 11.89
N LYS A 169 -14.45 -9.44 10.58
CA LYS A 169 -14.31 -10.69 9.82
C LYS A 169 -12.87 -10.93 9.40
N TYR A 170 -11.97 -11.04 10.38
CA TYR A 170 -10.53 -11.12 10.16
C TYR A 170 -10.09 -12.34 9.34
N ASP A 171 -10.65 -13.53 9.57
CA ASP A 171 -10.27 -14.72 8.80
C ASP A 171 -10.69 -14.60 7.32
N ALA A 172 -11.89 -14.08 7.04
CA ALA A 172 -12.36 -13.84 5.68
C ALA A 172 -11.55 -12.76 4.95
N ALA A 173 -11.06 -11.74 5.67
CA ALA A 173 -10.15 -10.75 5.13
C ALA A 173 -8.78 -11.37 4.77
N LEU A 174 -8.27 -12.24 5.65
CA LEU A 174 -6.99 -12.91 5.45
C LEU A 174 -7.02 -13.86 4.24
N GLU A 175 -8.11 -14.62 4.10
CA GLU A 175 -8.35 -15.53 2.99
C GLU A 175 -8.29 -14.80 1.65
N LYS A 176 -9.06 -13.72 1.49
CA LYS A 176 -9.03 -12.88 0.26
C LYS A 176 -7.65 -12.36 -0.08
N LEU A 177 -6.88 -11.89 0.91
CA LEU A 177 -5.52 -11.42 0.69
C LEU A 177 -4.54 -12.56 0.35
N ASN A 178 -4.86 -13.81 0.70
CA ASN A 178 -4.05 -14.98 0.38
C ASN A 178 -4.34 -15.56 -1.01
N GLU A 179 -5.51 -15.30 -1.59
CA GLU A 179 -5.89 -15.66 -2.96
C GLU A 179 -5.16 -14.83 -4.04
N LEU A 180 -4.56 -13.70 -3.66
CA LEU A 180 -3.71 -12.90 -4.54
C LEU A 180 -2.48 -13.67 -5.00
N ASP A 181 -2.00 -13.37 -6.21
CA ASP A 181 -0.80 -14.01 -6.77
C ASP A 181 0.46 -13.62 -5.98
N GLU A 182 1.57 -14.35 -6.16
CA GLU A 182 2.80 -14.11 -5.39
C GLU A 182 3.31 -12.66 -5.47
N GLN A 183 3.38 -12.08 -6.68
CA GLN A 183 3.78 -10.69 -6.87
C GLN A 183 2.82 -9.68 -6.23
N GLU A 184 1.52 -9.97 -6.26
CA GLU A 184 0.47 -9.13 -5.68
C GLU A 184 0.53 -9.15 -4.14
N ARG A 185 0.86 -10.31 -3.56
CA ARG A 185 1.01 -10.50 -2.11
C ARG A 185 2.20 -9.74 -1.53
N GLU A 186 3.20 -9.40 -2.35
CA GLU A 186 4.33 -8.55 -1.96
C GLU A 186 4.00 -7.04 -1.93
N ASN A 187 2.80 -6.63 -2.37
CA ASN A 187 2.39 -5.23 -2.27
C ASN A 187 2.40 -4.75 -0.81
N THR A 188 3.01 -3.58 -0.56
CA THR A 188 3.13 -2.98 0.78
C THR A 188 1.80 -2.92 1.54
N GLN A 189 0.70 -2.55 0.87
CA GLN A 189 -0.61 -2.44 1.53
C GLN A 189 -1.18 -3.82 1.89
N VAL A 190 -1.00 -4.82 1.03
CA VAL A 190 -1.41 -6.20 1.29
C VAL A 190 -0.66 -6.75 2.49
N VAL A 191 0.67 -6.59 2.51
CA VAL A 191 1.53 -7.03 3.62
C VAL A 191 1.15 -6.35 4.93
N ARG A 192 0.93 -5.02 4.92
CA ARG A 192 0.50 -4.29 6.12
C ARG A 192 -0.82 -4.82 6.66
N LEU A 193 -1.82 -5.03 5.78
CA LEU A 193 -3.11 -5.58 6.21
C LEU A 193 -2.97 -7.00 6.75
N LYS A 194 -2.21 -7.88 6.10
CA LYS A 194 -1.94 -9.24 6.61
C LYS A 194 -1.31 -9.21 8.00
N ALA A 195 -0.31 -8.36 8.23
CA ALA A 195 0.31 -8.21 9.55
C ALA A 195 -0.70 -7.75 10.60
N HIS A 196 -1.54 -6.76 10.28
CA HIS A 196 -2.62 -6.30 11.17
C HIS A 196 -3.64 -7.39 11.48
N ILE A 197 -4.09 -8.12 10.47
CA ILE A 197 -5.08 -9.20 10.60
C ILE A 197 -4.52 -10.35 11.44
N LEU A 198 -3.30 -10.80 11.16
CA LEU A 198 -2.65 -11.87 11.92
C LEU A 198 -2.44 -11.48 13.39
N ALA A 199 -2.08 -10.22 13.67
CA ALA A 199 -1.96 -9.72 15.03
C ALA A 199 -3.32 -9.68 15.76
N LYS A 200 -4.40 -9.31 15.05
CA LYS A 200 -5.77 -9.35 15.61
C LYS A 200 -6.25 -10.77 15.91
N LEU A 201 -5.88 -11.73 15.06
CA LEU A 201 -6.16 -13.15 15.25
C LEU A 201 -5.23 -13.83 16.27
N GLY A 202 -4.26 -13.11 16.85
CA GLY A 202 -3.26 -13.69 17.76
C GLY A 202 -2.32 -14.70 17.09
N LYS A 203 -2.24 -14.72 15.75
CA LYS A 203 -1.40 -15.64 14.95
C LYS A 203 0.06 -15.14 14.92
N TRP A 204 0.67 -14.94 16.11
CA TRP A 204 2.01 -14.33 16.27
C TRP A 204 3.13 -15.15 15.64
N GLN A 205 3.03 -16.48 15.71
CA GLN A 205 4.01 -17.40 15.09
C GLN A 205 4.08 -17.20 13.57
N VAL A 206 2.92 -17.17 12.91
CA VAL A 206 2.81 -16.97 11.46
C VAL A 206 3.35 -15.59 11.09
N LEU A 207 3.10 -14.57 11.91
CA LEU A 207 3.63 -13.22 11.70
C LEU A 207 5.16 -13.21 11.79
N GLN A 208 5.74 -13.90 12.79
CA GLN A 208 7.19 -14.00 12.99
C GLN A 208 7.89 -14.68 11.80
N GLU A 209 7.34 -15.79 11.30
CA GLU A 209 7.88 -16.55 10.16
C GLU A 209 7.88 -15.72 8.87
N ASN A 210 6.80 -14.97 8.63
CA ASN A 210 6.65 -14.16 7.43
C ASN A 210 7.35 -12.79 7.50
N LEU A 211 7.69 -12.27 8.67
CA LEU A 211 8.26 -10.93 8.80
C LEU A 211 9.53 -10.76 7.94
N SER A 212 10.38 -11.80 7.89
CA SER A 212 11.64 -11.75 7.14
C SER A 212 11.43 -11.62 5.62
N SER A 213 10.42 -12.29 5.05
CA SER A 213 10.09 -12.19 3.63
C SER A 213 9.46 -10.84 3.28
N TRP A 214 8.76 -10.23 4.24
CA TRP A 214 8.12 -8.90 4.09
C TRP A 214 9.09 -7.72 4.15
N ARG A 215 10.39 -7.96 4.33
CA ARG A 215 11.40 -6.91 4.46
C ARG A 215 11.50 -5.97 3.24
N LYS A 216 11.21 -6.45 2.03
CA LYS A 216 11.20 -5.61 0.81
C LYS A 216 9.94 -4.74 0.72
N ALA A 217 8.81 -5.27 1.18
CA ALA A 217 7.51 -4.62 1.10
C ALA A 217 7.28 -3.58 2.21
N LEU A 218 7.83 -3.83 3.41
CA LEU A 218 7.69 -2.95 4.56
C LEU A 218 8.84 -1.93 4.63
N PRO A 219 8.53 -0.63 4.81
CA PRO A 219 9.53 0.36 5.20
C PRO A 219 10.28 -0.09 6.46
N LYS A 220 11.55 0.31 6.59
CA LYS A 220 12.40 -0.07 7.74
C LYS A 220 11.77 0.27 9.09
N ALA A 221 11.08 1.41 9.19
CA ALA A 221 10.37 1.81 10.40
C ALA A 221 9.25 0.82 10.75
N ASP A 222 8.36 0.52 9.79
CA ASP A 222 7.27 -0.44 9.97
C ASP A 222 7.79 -1.83 10.32
N TYR A 223 8.87 -2.28 9.69
CA TYR A 223 9.50 -3.57 10.00
C TYR A 223 9.93 -3.63 11.47
N THR A 224 10.58 -2.57 11.97
CA THR A 224 11.00 -2.49 13.39
C THR A 224 9.79 -2.48 14.32
N THR A 225 8.75 -1.72 13.99
CA THR A 225 7.50 -1.68 14.78
C THR A 225 6.82 -3.06 14.82
N TRP A 226 6.77 -3.76 13.69
CA TRP A 226 6.22 -5.12 13.64
C TRP A 226 7.08 -6.11 14.41
N SER A 227 8.40 -6.04 14.28
CA SER A 227 9.33 -6.85 15.07
C SER A 227 9.07 -6.69 16.58
N GLN A 228 8.94 -5.45 17.06
CA GLN A 228 8.58 -5.13 18.44
C GLN A 228 7.23 -5.73 18.84
N ARG A 229 6.21 -5.56 18.00
CA ARG A 229 4.86 -6.02 18.28
C ARG A 229 4.75 -7.54 18.32
N ILE A 230 5.46 -8.24 17.42
CA ILE A 230 5.56 -9.71 17.41
C ILE A 230 6.22 -10.20 18.70
N ALA A 231 7.36 -9.61 19.08
CA ALA A 231 8.07 -10.02 20.29
C ALA A 231 7.15 -9.87 21.51
N LYS A 232 6.49 -8.72 21.67
CA LYS A 232 5.52 -8.48 22.75
C LYS A 232 4.38 -9.50 22.72
N GLY A 233 3.73 -9.68 21.56
CA GLY A 233 2.60 -10.59 21.43
C GLY A 233 2.96 -12.05 21.72
N LYS A 234 4.12 -12.51 21.23
CA LYS A 234 4.58 -13.89 21.42
C LYS A 234 4.99 -14.17 22.86
N PHE A 235 5.73 -13.25 23.49
CA PHE A 235 6.09 -13.41 24.89
C PHE A 235 4.86 -13.34 25.80
N ALA A 236 3.91 -12.44 25.53
CA ALA A 236 2.65 -12.38 26.29
C ALA A 236 1.81 -13.65 26.12
N GLU A 237 1.74 -14.21 24.91
CA GLU A 237 1.06 -15.49 24.66
C GLU A 237 1.67 -16.63 25.49
N ILE A 238 3.00 -16.75 25.50
CA ILE A 238 3.70 -17.79 26.26
C ILE A 238 3.52 -17.57 27.77
N ALA A 239 3.73 -16.34 28.23
CA ALA A 239 3.59 -15.99 29.64
C ALA A 239 2.18 -16.24 30.16
N SER A 240 1.15 -15.93 29.35
CA SER A 240 -0.24 -16.14 29.75
C SER A 240 -0.67 -17.61 29.71
N LYS A 241 -0.18 -18.42 28.76
CA LYS A 241 -0.64 -19.82 28.58
C LYS A 241 0.19 -20.84 29.33
N GLN A 242 1.49 -20.60 29.47
CA GLN A 242 2.46 -21.56 29.97
C GLN A 242 3.15 -21.06 31.23
N GLY A 243 3.35 -19.75 31.35
CA GLY A 243 3.87 -19.12 32.54
C GLY A 243 5.33 -18.66 32.41
N ALA A 244 5.89 -18.30 33.56
CA ALA A 244 7.21 -17.69 33.71
C ALA A 244 8.37 -18.60 33.27
N VAL A 245 8.27 -19.91 33.52
CA VAL A 245 9.37 -20.87 33.27
C VAL A 245 9.55 -21.05 31.76
N GLU A 246 8.45 -21.23 31.05
CA GLU A 246 8.41 -21.41 29.61
C GLU A 246 8.76 -20.12 28.87
N LEU A 247 8.40 -18.96 29.42
CA LEU A 247 8.86 -17.67 28.90
C LEU A 247 10.40 -17.58 28.89
N LYS A 248 11.05 -17.98 29.98
CA LYS A 248 12.52 -18.03 30.08
C LYS A 248 13.11 -19.07 29.13
N SER A 249 12.53 -20.27 29.09
CA SER A 249 12.98 -21.32 28.18
C SER A 249 12.92 -20.87 26.72
N TYR A 250 11.80 -20.27 26.30
CA TYR A 250 11.63 -19.76 24.95
C TYR A 250 12.65 -18.68 24.61
N TRP A 251 12.93 -17.74 25.52
CA TRP A 251 13.99 -16.75 25.32
C TRP A 251 15.35 -17.39 25.00
N GLU A 252 15.71 -18.47 25.70
CA GLU A 252 16.94 -19.22 25.46
C GLU A 252 16.96 -20.02 24.14
N THR A 253 15.79 -20.30 23.55
CA THR A 253 15.71 -20.91 22.21
C THR A 253 15.88 -19.90 21.07
N LEU A 254 15.70 -18.60 21.33
CA LEU A 254 15.74 -17.59 20.28
C LEU A 254 17.13 -17.49 19.62
N PRO A 255 17.21 -17.31 18.29
CA PRO A 255 18.48 -17.04 17.62
C PRO A 255 19.22 -15.85 18.24
N ARG A 256 20.55 -15.95 18.31
CA ARG A 256 21.42 -14.91 18.91
C ARG A 256 21.14 -13.50 18.38
N LYS A 257 20.79 -13.38 17.09
CA LYS A 257 20.42 -12.11 16.46
C LYS A 257 19.19 -11.46 17.09
N LEU A 258 18.16 -12.23 17.43
CA LEU A 258 16.95 -11.73 18.10
C LEU A 258 17.20 -11.44 19.58
N ARG A 259 18.01 -12.26 20.27
CA ARG A 259 18.38 -11.99 21.67
C ARG A 259 19.21 -10.71 21.87
N HIS A 260 19.90 -10.24 20.84
CA HIS A 260 20.63 -8.97 20.85
C HIS A 260 19.83 -7.80 20.27
N ASP A 261 18.62 -8.04 19.80
CA ASP A 261 17.73 -6.98 19.31
C ASP A 261 17.05 -6.29 20.50
N ASP A 262 17.17 -4.96 20.55
CA ASP A 262 16.68 -4.17 21.69
C ASP A 262 15.16 -4.25 21.87
N ALA A 263 14.41 -4.44 20.78
CA ALA A 263 12.96 -4.62 20.85
C ALA A 263 12.58 -5.92 21.54
N TYR A 264 13.27 -7.01 21.19
CA TYR A 264 13.05 -8.31 21.80
C TYR A 264 13.44 -8.30 23.27
N ARG A 265 14.57 -7.67 23.62
CA ARG A 265 14.99 -7.50 25.00
C ARG A 265 13.98 -6.71 25.83
N ALA A 266 13.49 -5.58 25.30
CA ALA A 266 12.50 -4.75 25.97
C ALA A 266 11.17 -5.50 26.17
N ALA A 267 10.71 -6.22 25.14
CA ALA A 267 9.49 -7.02 25.22
C ALA A 267 9.61 -8.16 26.25
N TYR A 268 10.78 -8.82 26.31
CA TYR A 268 11.04 -9.88 27.27
C TYR A 268 11.10 -9.35 28.70
N ILE A 269 11.83 -8.25 28.96
CA ILE A 269 11.88 -7.62 30.28
C ILE A 269 10.49 -7.15 30.71
N GLN A 270 9.71 -6.54 29.81
CA GLN A 270 8.33 -6.15 30.13
C GLN A 270 7.51 -7.35 30.58
N GLN A 271 7.60 -8.50 29.91
CA GLN A 271 6.89 -9.70 30.34
C GLN A 271 7.43 -10.28 31.66
N LEU A 272 8.71 -10.16 31.95
CA LEU A 272 9.22 -10.52 33.28
C LEU A 272 8.62 -9.63 34.37
N LEU A 273 8.53 -8.32 34.13
CA LEU A 273 7.93 -7.36 35.06
C LEU A 273 6.44 -7.63 35.27
N ASP A 274 5.69 -7.84 34.19
CA ASP A 274 4.23 -8.12 34.24
C ASP A 274 3.93 -9.42 35.01
N GLN A 275 4.84 -10.39 34.99
CA GLN A 275 4.76 -11.66 35.72
C GLN A 275 5.33 -11.57 37.14
N GLY A 276 5.70 -10.38 37.62
CA GLY A 276 6.26 -10.18 38.97
C GLY A 276 7.71 -10.64 39.16
N MET A 277 8.40 -11.06 38.08
CA MET A 277 9.79 -11.52 38.12
C MET A 277 10.79 -10.35 38.09
N HIS A 278 10.60 -9.39 38.99
CA HIS A 278 11.38 -8.16 38.98
C HIS A 278 12.88 -8.38 39.27
N ALA A 279 13.26 -9.41 40.02
CA ALA A 279 14.68 -9.73 40.26
C ALA A 279 15.41 -10.17 38.98
N ASP A 280 14.78 -11.01 38.16
CA ASP A 280 15.34 -11.41 36.86
C ASP A 280 15.37 -10.22 35.88
N ALA A 281 14.30 -9.42 35.86
CA ALA A 281 14.25 -8.20 35.07
C ALA A 281 15.40 -7.23 35.44
N GLN A 282 15.64 -7.03 36.73
CA GLN A 282 16.73 -6.18 37.23
C GLN A 282 18.09 -6.67 36.74
N LYS A 283 18.38 -7.96 36.92
CA LYS A 283 19.65 -8.57 36.52
C LYS A 283 19.94 -8.31 35.04
N LEU A 284 18.95 -8.53 34.18
CA LEU A 284 19.08 -8.36 32.73
C LEU A 284 19.16 -6.88 32.33
N LEU A 285 18.37 -6.00 32.95
CA LEU A 285 18.44 -4.56 32.72
C LEU A 285 19.82 -3.99 33.02
N VAL A 286 20.43 -4.44 34.12
CA VAL A 286 21.79 -4.04 34.51
C VAL A 286 22.83 -4.64 33.57
N GLU A 287 22.71 -5.93 33.24
CA GLU A 287 23.67 -6.63 32.39
C GLU A 287 23.72 -6.08 30.96
N TRP A 288 22.56 -5.83 30.36
CA TRP A 288 22.47 -5.43 28.95
C TRP A 288 22.78 -3.96 28.69
N GLN A 289 22.86 -3.14 29.73
CA GLN A 289 23.12 -1.71 29.63
C GLN A 289 24.44 -1.27 30.28
N LYS A 290 25.36 -2.21 30.57
CA LYS A 290 26.69 -1.88 31.14
C LYS A 290 27.49 -0.83 30.35
N ARG A 291 27.23 -0.68 29.04
CA ARG A 291 27.92 0.27 28.14
C ARG A 291 27.22 1.62 28.01
N GLY A 292 26.05 1.79 28.64
CA GLY A 292 25.25 3.01 28.57
C GLY A 292 23.75 2.74 28.49
N PRO A 293 22.91 3.76 28.72
CA PRO A 293 21.47 3.65 28.69
C PRO A 293 20.97 3.32 27.28
N ASN A 294 20.12 2.31 27.17
CA ASN A 294 19.44 1.96 25.92
C ASN A 294 18.04 2.56 25.92
N SER A 295 17.64 3.26 24.86
CA SER A 295 16.34 3.96 24.80
C SER A 295 15.12 3.07 24.96
N ALA A 296 15.21 1.78 24.57
CA ALA A 296 14.11 0.82 24.71
C ALA A 296 14.04 0.17 26.10
N LEU A 297 15.18 0.05 26.79
CA LEU A 297 15.29 -0.65 28.08
C LEU A 297 15.26 0.30 29.27
N PHE A 298 15.83 1.49 29.13
CA PHE A 298 15.95 2.48 30.19
C PHE A 298 14.61 2.81 30.88
N PRO A 299 13.50 3.05 30.16
CA PRO A 299 12.22 3.34 30.81
C PRO A 299 11.72 2.21 31.73
N LEU A 300 12.13 0.96 31.49
CA LEU A 300 11.68 -0.21 32.24
C LEU A 300 12.25 -0.26 33.68
N PHE A 301 13.30 0.50 33.98
CA PHE A 301 13.80 0.60 35.36
C PHE A 301 12.73 1.12 36.32
N THR A 302 11.90 2.08 35.88
CA THR A 302 10.86 2.71 36.71
C THR A 302 9.78 1.74 37.19
N GLN A 303 9.63 0.59 36.52
CA GLN A 303 8.66 -0.45 36.84
C GLN A 303 9.22 -1.51 37.80
N LEU A 304 10.50 -1.44 38.16
CA LEU A 304 11.08 -2.36 39.14
C LEU A 304 10.46 -2.11 40.51
N ASN A 305 9.93 -3.17 41.10
CA ASN A 305 9.41 -3.19 42.46
C ASN A 305 10.06 -4.37 43.19
N ILE A 306 11.25 -4.14 43.75
CA ILE A 306 12.03 -5.13 44.49
C ILE A 306 12.66 -4.48 45.72
N PRO A 307 12.79 -5.23 46.83
CA PRO A 307 13.46 -4.72 48.04
C PRO A 307 14.92 -4.34 47.79
N ASP A 308 15.69 -5.16 47.06
CA ASP A 308 17.09 -4.86 46.75
C ASP A 308 17.26 -4.27 45.35
N ALA A 309 17.12 -2.95 45.24
CA ALA A 309 17.39 -2.22 44.00
C ALA A 309 18.86 -1.84 43.79
N SER A 310 19.79 -2.23 44.69
CA SER A 310 21.17 -1.73 44.71
C SER A 310 21.93 -1.91 43.38
N PRO A 311 21.82 -3.04 42.65
CA PRO A 311 22.41 -3.16 41.31
C PRO A 311 21.94 -2.10 40.31
N SER A 312 20.65 -1.79 40.27
CA SER A 312 20.07 -0.76 39.39
C SER A 312 20.52 0.63 39.80
N LEU A 313 20.46 0.94 41.10
CA LEU A 313 20.85 2.24 41.63
C LEU A 313 22.31 2.56 41.31
N ARG A 314 23.23 1.62 41.56
CA ARG A 314 24.66 1.79 41.23
C ARG A 314 24.90 2.05 39.74
N LEU A 315 24.16 1.37 38.86
CA LEU A 315 24.27 1.58 37.42
C LEU A 315 23.76 2.97 37.02
N LEU A 316 22.58 3.37 37.53
CA LEU A 316 22.00 4.71 37.28
C LEU A 316 22.93 5.82 37.78
N GLU A 317 23.49 5.68 38.99
CA GLU A 317 24.50 6.61 39.53
C GLU A 317 25.74 6.68 38.64
N SER A 318 26.19 5.56 38.07
CA SER A 318 27.33 5.55 37.16
C SER A 318 27.06 6.33 35.87
N TRP A 319 25.83 6.28 35.35
CA TRP A 319 25.43 7.08 34.20
C TRP A 319 25.28 8.56 34.56
N ILE A 320 24.76 8.87 35.75
CA ILE A 320 24.67 10.26 36.24
C ILE A 320 26.06 10.90 36.33
N LYS A 321 27.08 10.16 36.78
CA LYS A 321 28.47 10.67 36.80
C LYS A 321 29.03 10.97 35.40
N GLN A 322 28.47 10.37 34.35
CA GLN A 322 28.86 10.63 32.97
C GLN A 322 28.04 11.77 32.34
N ASP A 323 26.81 11.99 32.82
CA ASP A 323 25.87 12.99 32.34
C ASP A 323 25.10 13.61 33.52
N GLU A 324 25.78 14.52 34.23
CA GLU A 324 25.28 15.11 35.49
C GLU A 324 24.08 16.05 35.28
N GLU A 325 23.79 16.43 34.02
CA GLU A 325 22.68 17.31 33.66
C GLU A 325 21.45 16.55 33.13
N ASN A 326 21.48 15.21 33.16
CA ASN A 326 20.37 14.40 32.66
C ASN A 326 19.24 14.24 33.68
N VAL A 327 18.20 15.06 33.53
CA VAL A 327 16.99 15.01 34.38
C VAL A 327 16.39 13.60 34.43
N SER A 328 16.31 12.90 33.30
CA SER A 328 15.65 11.59 33.23
C SER A 328 16.38 10.52 34.07
N LEU A 329 17.71 10.61 34.18
CA LEU A 329 18.49 9.69 35.03
C LEU A 329 18.16 9.90 36.51
N TYR A 330 18.09 11.15 36.98
CA TYR A 330 17.72 11.46 38.36
C TYR A 330 16.26 11.09 38.67
N SER A 331 15.32 11.40 37.78
CA SER A 331 13.91 10.97 37.94
C SER A 331 13.81 9.44 38.07
N THR A 332 14.52 8.71 37.20
CA THR A 332 14.51 7.24 37.21
C THR A 332 15.18 6.66 38.45
N LEU A 333 16.32 7.23 38.88
CA LEU A 333 16.98 6.87 40.14
C LEU A 333 16.03 7.07 41.33
N GLY A 334 15.35 8.21 41.37
CA GLY A 334 14.38 8.56 42.40
C GLY A 334 13.21 7.58 42.47
N GLN A 335 12.60 7.26 41.32
CA GLN A 335 11.51 6.29 41.25
C GLN A 335 11.93 4.88 41.67
N VAL A 336 13.11 4.41 41.23
CA VAL A 336 13.62 3.09 41.61
C VAL A 336 13.89 3.02 43.11
N ALA A 337 14.52 4.06 43.68
CA ALA A 337 14.78 4.14 45.12
C ALA A 337 13.48 4.17 45.94
N PHE A 338 12.48 4.93 45.48
CA PHE A 338 11.16 5.00 46.10
C PHE A 338 10.46 3.63 46.12
N ASN A 339 10.51 2.91 45.00
CA ASN A 339 9.91 1.58 44.88
C ASN A 339 10.60 0.54 45.77
N SER A 340 11.92 0.66 45.99
CA SER A 340 12.65 -0.22 46.92
C SER A 340 12.53 0.19 48.40
N GLY A 341 11.87 1.32 48.69
CA GLY A 341 11.69 1.83 50.06
C GLY A 341 12.84 2.70 50.59
N ASP A 342 13.78 3.13 49.75
CA ASP A 342 14.83 4.09 50.12
C ASP A 342 14.34 5.52 49.87
N ASP A 343 13.46 5.98 50.75
CA ASP A 343 12.84 7.31 50.66
C ASP A 343 13.88 8.45 50.75
N VAL A 344 15.02 8.22 51.40
CA VAL A 344 16.09 9.23 51.57
C VAL A 344 16.81 9.46 50.25
N LEU A 345 17.24 8.39 49.58
CA LEU A 345 17.85 8.50 48.26
C LEU A 345 16.84 9.01 47.23
N ALA A 346 15.60 8.51 47.29
CA ALA A 346 14.53 8.92 46.39
C ALA A 346 14.28 10.42 46.44
N GLU A 347 14.07 10.98 47.63
CA GLU A 347 13.85 12.41 47.83
C GLU A 347 15.03 13.24 47.31
N LYS A 348 16.27 12.85 47.64
CA LYS A 348 17.47 13.56 47.19
C LYS A 348 17.57 13.60 45.66
N ALA A 349 17.34 12.46 45.00
CA ALA A 349 17.41 12.36 43.55
C ALA A 349 16.29 13.15 42.87
N LEU A 350 15.04 13.02 43.35
CA LEU A 350 13.89 13.71 42.79
C LEU A 350 13.97 15.23 42.99
N LEU A 351 14.43 15.72 44.15
CA LEU A 351 14.67 17.15 44.37
C LEU A 351 15.72 17.72 43.42
N LYS A 352 16.74 16.92 43.04
CA LYS A 352 17.73 17.33 42.05
C LYS A 352 17.09 17.39 40.65
N ALA A 353 16.28 16.39 40.29
CA ALA A 353 15.56 16.36 39.01
C ALA A 353 14.62 17.56 38.86
N THR A 354 13.78 17.84 39.87
CA THR A 354 12.80 18.93 39.83
C THR A 354 13.43 20.32 39.79
N LYS A 355 14.58 20.52 40.45
CA LYS A 355 15.38 21.75 40.35
C LYS A 355 15.85 22.03 38.92
N MET A 356 16.09 20.99 38.12
CA MET A 356 16.56 21.13 36.75
C MET A 356 15.39 21.25 35.77
N LYS A 357 14.38 20.39 35.93
CA LYS A 357 13.11 20.49 35.21
C LYS A 357 12.01 19.82 36.02
N SER A 358 11.03 20.59 36.47
CA SER A 358 9.85 20.07 37.16
C SER A 358 9.04 19.16 36.23
N ARG A 359 8.79 17.94 36.68
CA ARG A 359 7.91 16.96 36.02
C ARG A 359 6.81 16.57 36.98
N LYS A 360 5.62 16.30 36.43
CA LYS A 360 4.46 15.89 37.21
C LYS A 360 4.74 14.63 38.02
N GLU A 361 5.34 13.59 37.41
CA GLU A 361 5.60 12.33 38.10
C GLU A 361 6.54 12.53 39.30
N ASP A 362 7.63 13.30 39.12
CA ASP A 362 8.62 13.53 40.17
C ASP A 362 8.02 14.26 41.40
N LEU A 363 7.14 15.25 41.17
CA LEU A 363 6.45 15.97 42.24
C LEU A 363 5.44 15.09 42.97
N LEU A 364 4.73 14.21 42.26
CA LEU A 364 3.81 13.26 42.87
C LEU A 364 4.56 12.27 43.77
N LEU A 365 5.72 11.77 43.35
CA LEU A 365 6.55 10.91 44.18
C LEU A 365 7.08 11.64 45.41
N LEU A 366 7.58 12.88 45.26
CA LEU A 366 8.01 13.70 46.39
C LEU A 366 6.85 13.93 47.38
N SER A 367 5.63 14.17 46.87
CA SER A 367 4.44 14.30 47.73
C SER A 367 4.16 13.03 48.52
N ALA A 368 4.27 11.85 47.89
CA ALA A 368 4.09 10.56 48.55
C ALA A 368 5.18 10.29 49.60
N ILE A 369 6.43 10.69 49.34
CA ILE A 369 7.52 10.61 50.32
C ILE A 369 7.22 11.53 51.53
N SER A 370 6.80 12.78 51.30
CA SER A 370 6.41 13.70 52.38
C SER A 370 5.24 13.15 53.21
N GLU A 371 4.27 12.50 52.57
CA GLU A 371 3.15 11.85 53.25
C GLU A 371 3.61 10.68 54.14
N ARG A 372 4.53 9.82 53.64
CA ARG A 372 5.16 8.75 54.44
C ARG A 372 5.91 9.28 55.66
N LYS A 373 6.43 10.51 55.58
CA LYS A 373 7.10 11.21 56.69
C LYS A 373 6.15 11.99 57.61
N HIS A 374 4.84 11.91 57.38
CA HIS A 374 3.80 12.66 58.09
C HIS A 374 3.86 14.19 57.92
N ASP A 375 4.55 14.70 56.89
CA ASP A 375 4.54 16.12 56.52
C ASP A 375 3.43 16.41 55.50
N THR A 376 2.21 16.52 56.01
CA THR A 376 0.99 16.71 55.20
C THR A 376 0.94 18.06 54.49
N ALA A 377 1.58 19.11 55.05
CA ALA A 377 1.61 20.43 54.46
C ALA A 377 2.45 20.45 53.17
N THR A 378 3.67 19.92 53.25
CA THR A 378 4.57 19.81 52.09
C THR A 378 4.02 18.85 51.05
N ALA A 379 3.45 17.71 51.48
CA ALA A 379 2.82 16.75 50.58
C ALA A 379 1.70 17.41 49.74
N LEU A 380 0.79 18.15 50.39
CA LEU A 380 -0.32 18.81 49.68
C LEU A 380 0.18 19.90 48.73
N GLN A 381 1.22 20.64 49.09
CA GLN A 381 1.81 21.67 48.23
C GLN A 381 2.39 21.04 46.95
N LEU A 382 3.24 20.03 47.10
CA LEU A 382 3.87 19.32 45.98
C LEU A 382 2.83 18.65 45.07
N TYR A 383 1.79 18.06 45.66
CA TYR A 383 0.68 17.48 44.91
C TYR A 383 -0.05 18.54 44.05
N LYS A 384 -0.38 19.70 44.63
CA LYS A 384 -1.02 20.81 43.89
C LYS A 384 -0.15 21.33 42.76
N GLU A 385 1.15 21.51 43.01
CA GLU A 385 2.11 21.94 42.01
C GLU A 385 2.21 20.93 40.85
N GLY A 386 2.27 19.63 41.17
CA GLY A 386 2.26 18.56 40.18
C GLY A 386 1.00 18.53 39.31
N GLN A 387 -0.17 18.87 39.86
CA GLN A 387 -1.42 18.93 39.08
C GLN A 387 -1.51 20.15 38.17
N GLN A 388 -0.78 21.22 38.47
CA GLN A 388 -0.73 22.43 37.62
C GLN A 388 0.19 22.26 36.41
N LEU A 389 1.11 21.29 36.44
CA LEU A 389 1.89 20.89 35.28
C LEU A 389 1.03 20.02 34.35
N ALA A 390 0.81 20.51 33.12
CA ALA A 390 0.19 19.71 32.06
C ALA A 390 1.07 18.48 31.76
N SER A 391 0.41 17.34 31.51
CA SER A 391 1.02 16.03 31.23
C SER A 391 1.89 16.04 29.99
#